data_AF-A0A3S4GB84-F1
#
_entry.id   AF-A0A3S4GB84-F1
#
_cell.length_a   1.000
_cell.length_b   1.000
_cell.length_c   1.000
_cell.angle_alpha   90.00
_cell.angle_beta   90.00
_cell.angle_gamma   90.00
#
_symmetry.space_group_name_H-M   'P 1'
#
loop_
_entity.id
_entity.type
_entity.pdbx_description
1 polymer ?
#
loop_
_entity_poly.entity_id
_entity_poly.type
_entity_poly.pdbx_seq_one_letter_code
_entity_poly.pdbx_strand_id
1 'polypeptide(L)'
;MASSHWHGQVEVNVPFDGDVEYLINNEVVQIKQGHITLFWACTPHQLTRPGNCRQMAIFSLPMHLFLSWPLARDLINHVTHGMVVKSLATQQLSTFEVLRWQQETSSRMSKFVSWRSMRSA
;
A
#
# COMPACT_ATOMS: atom_id res chain seq x y z
N MET A 1 -9.30 6.29 -0.18
CA MET A 1 -10.63 6.95 -0.06
C MET A 1 -10.78 8.00 -1.14
N ALA A 2 -11.97 8.59 -1.35
CA ALA A 2 -12.18 9.64 -2.35
C ALA A 2 -11.54 10.99 -1.97
N SER A 3 -11.19 11.16 -0.69
CA SER A 3 -10.46 12.32 -0.16
C SER A 3 -9.08 11.93 0.39
N SER A 4 -8.20 12.93 0.51
CA SER A 4 -6.93 12.79 1.22
C SER A 4 -7.16 12.44 2.69
N HIS A 5 -6.35 11.52 3.21
CA HIS A 5 -6.44 11.00 4.57
C HIS A 5 -5.05 10.58 5.08
N TRP A 6 -4.96 10.31 6.38
CA TRP A 6 -3.75 9.83 7.04
C TRP A 6 -4.09 8.90 8.21
N HIS A 7 -3.19 7.99 8.53
CA HIS A 7 -3.29 7.07 9.67
C HIS A 7 -1.90 6.54 10.06
N GLY A 8 -1.76 6.06 11.31
CA GLY A 8 -0.44 5.71 11.88
C GLY A 8 0.24 4.44 11.35
N GLN A 9 -0.30 3.80 10.31
CA GLN A 9 0.25 2.56 9.75
C GLN A 9 1.22 2.85 8.60
N VAL A 10 2.09 1.89 8.31
CA VAL A 10 2.81 1.83 7.04
C VAL A 10 1.90 1.13 6.03
N GLU A 11 1.74 1.69 4.84
CA GLU A 11 0.97 1.08 3.76
C GLU A 11 1.88 0.41 2.74
N VAL A 12 1.50 -0.80 2.33
CA VAL A 12 2.07 -1.51 1.18
C VAL A 12 0.99 -1.69 0.14
N ASN A 13 1.23 -1.14 -1.05
CA ASN A 13 0.25 -1.01 -2.11
C ASN A 13 0.72 -1.75 -3.36
N VAL A 14 -0.11 -2.69 -3.85
CA VAL A 14 0.19 -3.53 -5.01
C VAL A 14 -1.03 -3.62 -5.94
N PRO A 15 -1.03 -2.92 -7.08
CA PRO A 15 -2.09 -3.05 -8.09
C PRO A 15 -1.84 -4.23 -9.03
N PHE A 16 -2.89 -4.96 -9.42
CA PHE A 16 -2.76 -6.25 -10.11
C PHE A 16 -2.99 -6.18 -11.62
N ASP A 17 -3.88 -5.30 -12.07
CA ASP A 17 -4.46 -5.30 -13.42
C ASP A 17 -4.39 -3.93 -14.11
N GLY A 18 -3.67 -2.97 -13.52
CA GLY A 18 -3.35 -1.69 -14.13
C GLY A 18 -2.51 -0.80 -13.23
N ASP A 19 -2.00 0.30 -13.79
CA ASP A 19 -1.34 1.34 -13.00
C ASP A 19 -2.36 2.16 -12.21
N VAL A 20 -1.92 2.71 -11.08
CA VAL A 20 -2.72 3.65 -10.28
C VAL A 20 -1.92 4.89 -9.95
N GLU A 21 -2.61 6.00 -9.71
CA GLU A 21 -2.00 7.25 -9.30
C GLU A 21 -2.49 7.66 -7.92
N TYR A 22 -1.52 8.03 -7.08
CA TYR A 22 -1.76 8.62 -5.78
C TYR A 22 -1.22 10.05 -5.75
N LEU A 23 -1.87 10.90 -4.96
CA LEU A 23 -1.27 12.10 -4.40
C LEU A 23 -0.77 11.73 -3.00
N ILE A 24 0.54 11.79 -2.75
CA ILE A 24 1.16 11.51 -1.44
C ILE A 24 2.04 12.70 -1.10
N ASN A 25 1.78 13.36 0.02
CA ASN A 25 2.51 14.57 0.42
C ASN A 25 2.58 15.67 -0.67
N ASN A 26 1.46 15.89 -1.37
CA ASN A 26 1.38 16.81 -2.51
C ASN A 26 2.21 16.40 -3.74
N GLU A 27 2.83 15.22 -3.76
CA GLU A 27 3.53 14.67 -4.92
C GLU A 27 2.67 13.64 -5.65
N VAL A 28 2.71 13.67 -6.97
CA VAL A 28 2.03 12.68 -7.81
C VAL A 28 2.90 11.43 -7.92
N VAL A 29 2.39 10.33 -7.39
CA VAL A 29 3.06 9.04 -7.34
C VAL A 29 2.29 8.04 -8.20
N GLN A 30 2.89 7.64 -9.32
CA GLN A 30 2.40 6.51 -10.12
C GLN A 30 2.92 5.19 -9.54
N ILE A 31 2.01 4.27 -9.25
CA ILE A 31 2.30 2.90 -8.83
C ILE A 31 2.03 2.00 -10.02
N LYS A 32 3.08 1.32 -10.48
CA LYS A 32 3.02 0.42 -11.64
C LYS A 32 2.40 -0.91 -11.27
N GLN A 33 1.65 -1.49 -12.21
CA GLN A 33 1.11 -2.86 -12.07
C GLN A 33 2.18 -3.85 -11.60
N GLY A 34 1.87 -4.63 -10.56
CA GLY A 34 2.77 -5.65 -10.00
C GLY A 34 3.93 -5.13 -9.16
N HIS A 35 4.16 -3.81 -9.11
CA HIS A 35 5.17 -3.23 -8.23
C HIS A 35 4.62 -3.01 -6.83
N ILE A 36 5.49 -3.16 -5.83
CA ILE A 36 5.20 -2.75 -4.46
C ILE A 36 5.50 -1.26 -4.32
N THR A 37 4.59 -0.54 -3.69
CA THR A 37 4.84 0.80 -3.15
C THR A 37 4.63 0.80 -1.64
N LEU A 38 5.61 1.32 -0.90
CA LEU A 38 5.66 1.37 0.55
C LEU A 38 5.80 2.82 1.01
N PHE A 39 4.95 3.26 1.92
CA PHE A 39 5.06 4.60 2.52
C PHE A 39 4.44 4.66 3.92
N TRP A 40 4.85 5.66 4.71
CA TRP A 40 4.23 5.90 5.99
C TRP A 40 2.94 6.72 5.81
N ALA A 41 1.81 6.10 6.11
CA ALA A 41 0.48 6.67 5.89
C ALA A 41 0.10 7.80 6.87
N CYS A 42 0.99 8.16 7.80
CA CYS A 42 0.86 9.41 8.57
C CYS A 42 1.12 10.64 7.68
N THR A 43 1.61 10.40 6.47
CA THR A 43 1.66 11.37 5.37
C THR A 43 0.29 11.45 4.68
N PRO A 44 -0.26 12.66 4.42
CA PRO A 44 -1.52 12.79 3.69
C PRO A 44 -1.44 12.11 2.32
N HIS A 45 -2.38 11.20 2.04
CA HIS A 45 -2.40 10.46 0.79
C HIS A 45 -3.82 10.23 0.26
N GLN A 46 -3.94 10.18 -1.07
CA GLN A 46 -5.20 10.02 -1.79
C GLN A 46 -4.98 9.24 -3.08
N LEU A 47 -5.84 8.26 -3.36
CA LEU A 47 -5.92 7.66 -4.71
C LEU A 47 -6.64 8.66 -5.62
N THR A 48 -5.93 9.27 -6.57
CA THR A 48 -6.47 10.30 -7.47
C THR A 48 -7.02 9.69 -8.75
N ARG A 49 -6.34 8.68 -9.31
CA ARG A 49 -6.78 8.00 -10.53
C ARG A 49 -6.57 6.48 -10.41
N PRO A 50 -7.65 5.68 -10.36
CA PRO A 50 -7.55 4.21 -10.40
C PRO A 50 -7.13 3.67 -11.78
N GLY A 51 -7.29 4.46 -12.85
CA GLY A 51 -6.96 4.02 -14.20
C GLY A 51 -7.76 2.78 -14.63
N ASN A 52 -7.06 1.81 -15.22
CA ASN A 52 -7.63 0.50 -15.59
C ASN A 52 -7.53 -0.54 -14.46
N CYS A 53 -6.90 -0.21 -13.33
CA CYS A 53 -6.78 -1.12 -12.22
C CYS A 53 -8.14 -1.32 -11.56
N ARG A 54 -8.59 -2.57 -11.47
CA ARG A 54 -9.83 -2.97 -10.79
C ARG A 54 -9.52 -3.67 -9.48
N GLN A 55 -8.30 -4.15 -9.30
CA GLN A 55 -7.92 -4.99 -8.17
C GLN A 55 -6.56 -4.58 -7.59
N MET A 56 -6.56 -4.35 -6.28
CA MET A 56 -5.37 -3.92 -5.56
C MET A 56 -5.31 -4.54 -4.16
N ALA A 57 -4.12 -4.99 -3.79
CA ALA A 57 -3.81 -5.35 -2.41
C ALA A 57 -3.28 -4.11 -1.66
N ILE A 58 -3.83 -3.89 -0.47
CA ILE A 58 -3.36 -2.89 0.48
C ILE A 58 -3.04 -3.61 1.77
N PHE A 59 -1.80 -3.54 2.22
CA PHE A 59 -1.38 -4.06 3.51
C PHE A 59 -1.16 -2.89 4.46
N SER A 60 -1.85 -2.90 5.60
CA SER A 60 -1.77 -1.85 6.62
C SER A 60 -0.98 -2.37 7.81
N LEU A 61 0.33 -2.13 7.79
CA LEU A 61 1.26 -2.63 8.79
C LEU A 61 1.35 -1.66 9.99
N PRO A 62 1.04 -2.10 11.22
CA PRO A 62 1.28 -1.31 12.42
C PRO A 62 2.73 -0.88 12.54
N MET A 63 2.97 0.39 12.88
CA MET A 63 4.33 0.96 12.95
C MET A 63 5.26 0.17 13.88
N HIS A 64 4.78 -0.30 15.03
CA HIS A 64 5.61 -1.07 15.96
C HIS A 64 6.10 -2.40 15.36
N LEU A 65 5.32 -3.04 14.48
CA LEU A 65 5.76 -4.26 13.78
C LEU A 65 6.77 -3.92 12.70
N PHE A 66 6.54 -2.86 11.92
CA PHE A 66 7.49 -2.38 10.92
C PHE A 66 8.87 -2.10 11.54
N LEU A 67 8.89 -1.42 12.69
CA LEU A 67 10.12 -1.10 13.42
C LEU A 67 10.78 -2.32 14.09
N SER A 68 10.04 -3.41 14.30
CA SER A 68 10.60 -4.65 14.86
C SER A 68 11.24 -5.58 13.82
N TRP A 69 11.00 -5.32 12.53
CA TRP A 69 11.56 -6.16 11.47
C TRP A 69 13.06 -5.88 11.27
N PRO A 70 13.86 -6.90 10.87
CA PRO A 70 15.29 -6.74 10.61
C PRO A 70 15.54 -6.03 9.26
N LEU A 71 15.05 -4.81 9.12
CA LEU A 71 15.18 -3.98 7.92
C LEU A 71 16.44 -3.11 7.99
N ALA A 72 16.95 -2.72 6.81
CA ALA A 72 18.03 -1.76 6.73
C ALA A 72 17.61 -0.41 7.35
N ARG A 73 18.50 0.22 8.11
CA ARG A 73 18.23 1.52 8.77
C ARG A 73 17.82 2.58 7.77
N ASP A 74 18.44 2.59 6.59
CA ASP A 74 18.12 3.55 5.53
C ASP A 74 16.68 3.39 5.05
N LEU A 75 16.18 2.15 4.91
CA LEU A 75 14.79 1.91 4.55
C LEU A 75 13.83 2.43 5.62
N ILE A 76 14.12 2.14 6.89
CA ILE A 76 13.31 2.63 8.01
C ILE A 76 13.29 4.16 7.99
N ASN A 77 14.46 4.80 7.88
CA ASN A 77 14.59 6.25 7.84
C ASN A 77 13.84 6.85 6.66
N HIS A 78 14.00 6.33 5.44
CA HIS A 78 13.27 6.83 4.28
C HIS A 78 11.76 6.80 4.52
N VAL A 79 11.22 5.66 4.97
CA VAL A 79 9.78 5.50 5.19
C VAL A 79 9.28 6.42 6.31
N THR A 80 9.96 6.48 7.45
CA THR A 80 9.53 7.31 8.60
C THR A 80 9.70 8.81 8.36
N HIS A 81 10.50 9.24 7.37
CA HIS A 81 10.58 10.63 6.94
C HIS A 81 9.66 10.95 5.75
N GLY A 82 8.71 10.06 5.44
CA GLY A 82 7.66 10.31 4.44
C GLY A 82 8.06 10.00 2.99
N MET A 83 9.22 9.36 2.77
CA MET A 83 9.61 8.93 1.43
C MET A 83 8.75 7.76 0.97
N VAL A 84 8.39 7.78 -0.32
CA VAL A 84 7.70 6.68 -0.98
C VAL A 84 8.72 5.74 -1.62
N VAL A 85 8.76 4.51 -1.16
CA VAL A 85 9.68 3.48 -1.65
C VAL A 85 8.96 2.58 -2.66
N LYS A 86 9.58 2.32 -3.81
CA LYS A 86 9.02 1.46 -4.87
C LYS A 86 9.93 0.26 -5.11
N SER A 87 9.35 -0.88 -5.43
CA SER A 87 10.12 -2.05 -5.84
C SER A 87 10.75 -1.82 -7.23
N LEU A 88 11.97 -2.31 -7.40
CA LEU A 88 12.68 -2.27 -8.69
C LEU A 88 12.14 -3.30 -9.69
N ALA A 89 11.50 -4.36 -9.19
CA ALA A 89 10.91 -5.42 -9.99
C ALA A 89 9.45 -5.65 -9.60
N THR A 90 8.68 -6.14 -10.56
CA THR A 90 7.34 -6.68 -10.31
C THR A 90 7.43 -7.90 -9.40
N GLN A 91 6.50 -8.01 -8.47
CA GLN A 91 6.44 -9.12 -7.53
C GLN A 91 5.41 -10.15 -8.01
N GLN A 92 5.72 -11.42 -7.81
CA GLN A 92 4.83 -12.55 -8.11
C GLN A 92 3.82 -12.76 -6.97
N LEU A 93 3.09 -11.71 -6.62
CA LEU A 93 2.01 -11.79 -5.64
C LEU A 93 0.75 -12.23 -6.37
N SER A 94 0.12 -13.33 -5.95
CA SER A 94 -1.13 -13.80 -6.56
C SER A 94 -2.36 -13.25 -5.84
N THR A 95 -3.44 -13.03 -6.60
CA THR A 95 -4.75 -12.66 -6.03
C THR A 95 -5.23 -13.69 -5.00
N PHE A 96 -4.95 -14.98 -5.26
CA PHE A 96 -5.32 -16.07 -4.36
C PHE A 96 -4.68 -15.93 -2.98
N GLU A 97 -3.38 -15.66 -2.90
CA GLU A 97 -2.67 -15.48 -1.63
C GLU A 97 -3.22 -14.30 -0.84
N VAL A 98 -3.47 -13.17 -1.50
CA VAL A 98 -3.99 -11.96 -0.84
C VAL A 98 -5.39 -12.20 -0.28
N LEU A 99 -6.28 -12.83 -1.05
CA LEU A 99 -7.63 -13.16 -0.58
C LEU A 99 -7.60 -14.15 0.58
N ARG A 100 -6.72 -15.15 0.54
CA ARG A 100 -6.52 -16.09 1.66
C ARG A 100 -6.06 -15.34 2.92
N TRP A 101 -5.02 -14.51 2.83
CA TRP A 101 -4.54 -13.75 3.98
C TRP A 101 -5.57 -12.75 4.50
N GLN A 102 -6.36 -12.13 3.63
CA GLN A 102 -7.48 -11.29 4.05
C GLN A 102 -8.47 -12.10 4.90
N GLN A 103 -8.84 -13.31 4.47
CA GLN A 103 -9.75 -14.18 5.22
C GLN A 103 -9.17 -14.58 6.58
N GLU A 104 -7.90 -15.01 6.62
CA GLU A 104 -7.21 -15.43 7.84
C GLU A 104 -7.10 -14.28 8.87
N THR A 105 -6.79 -13.07 8.39
CA THR A 105 -6.59 -11.89 9.25
C THR A 105 -7.87 -11.15 9.62
N SER A 106 -9.00 -11.47 8.96
CA SER A 106 -10.31 -10.83 9.24
C SER A 106 -10.86 -11.14 10.65
N SER A 107 -10.33 -12.15 11.34
CA SER A 107 -10.81 -12.59 12.65
C SER A 107 -10.20 -11.86 13.86
N ARG A 108 -9.22 -10.96 13.67
CA ARG A 108 -8.47 -10.31 14.76
C ARG A 108 -8.45 -8.79 14.64
N MET A 109 -9.52 -8.10 15.10
CA MET A 109 -9.63 -6.68 15.54
C MET A 109 -8.90 -5.54 14.76
N SER A 110 -8.17 -5.80 13.68
CA SER A 110 -7.38 -4.87 12.89
C SER A 110 -7.19 -5.44 11.48
N LYS A 111 -7.56 -4.66 10.45
CA LYS A 111 -7.41 -5.07 9.05
C LYS A 111 -5.95 -4.95 8.63
N PHE A 112 -5.22 -6.06 8.66
CA PHE A 112 -3.84 -6.13 8.18
C PHE A 112 -3.75 -6.20 6.66
N VAL A 113 -4.63 -6.98 6.04
CA VAL A 113 -4.71 -7.16 4.59
C VAL A 113 -6.07 -6.71 4.11
N SER A 114 -6.10 -5.86 3.08
CA SER A 114 -7.30 -5.42 2.42
C SER A 114 -7.22 -5.71 0.93
N TRP A 115 -8.22 -6.42 0.44
CA TRP A 115 -8.50 -6.51 -0.99
C TRP A 115 -9.43 -5.37 -1.39
N ARG A 116 -8.97 -4.52 -2.31
CA ARG A 116 -9.75 -3.37 -2.78
C ARG A 116 -10.14 -3.56 -4.24
N SER A 117 -11.45 -3.75 -4.45
CA SER A 117 -12.04 -3.60 -5.78
C SER A 117 -12.18 -2.12 -6.09
N MET A 118 -11.48 -1.65 -7.12
CA MET A 118 -11.66 -0.29 -7.62
C MET A 118 -12.91 -0.31 -8.50
N ARG A 119 -13.98 0.32 -8.00
CA ARG A 119 -15.10 0.64 -8.88
C ARG A 119 -14.64 1.76 -9.80
N SER A 120 -14.85 1.59 -11.10
CA SER A 120 -14.83 2.71 -12.04
C SER A 120 -15.72 3.81 -11.48
N ALA A 121 -15.16 5.01 -11.35
CA ALA A 121 -15.90 6.21 -10.98
C ALA A 121 -17.08 6.43 -11.95
#